data_AF-A0A7C6WXA0-F1
#
_entry.id   AF-A0A7C6WXA0-F1
#
_cell.length_a   1.000
_cell.length_b   1.000
_cell.length_c   1.000
_cell.angle_alpha   90.00
_cell.angle_beta   90.00
_cell.angle_gamma   90.00
#
_symmetry.space_group_name_H-M   'P 1'
#
loop_
_entity.id
_entity.type
_entity.pdbx_description
1 polymer ?
#
loop_
_entity_poly.entity_id
_entity_poly.type
_entity_poly.pdbx_seq_one_letter_code
_entity_poly.pdbx_strand_id
1 'polypeptide(L)'
;MTWEKLIEHAVEEGAYIPIFHPKALNELEAMLKSDRGKGNAVVAAIIKLCRNPLPRDMGGVGNRLGKRKGSGNLKPLLCAKLKGLGTRIVYALTKQEPGEDAHEPGKTVTILAIGTREDMKAYIEASRRKSDVSPEWPREWRD
;
A
#
# COMPACT_ATOMS: atom_id res chain seq x y z
N MET A 1 -12.81 -8.78 -10.60
CA MET A 1 -12.31 -7.39 -10.50
C MET A 1 -10.84 -7.44 -10.86
N THR A 2 -10.41 -6.71 -11.89
CA THR A 2 -8.98 -6.58 -12.24
C THR A 2 -8.39 -5.37 -11.51
N TRP A 3 -7.06 -5.22 -11.48
CA TRP A 3 -6.42 -4.12 -10.75
C TRP A 3 -6.66 -2.76 -11.44
N GLU A 4 -6.87 -2.73 -12.75
CA GLU A 4 -7.22 -1.52 -13.49
C GLU A 4 -8.56 -0.96 -13.00
N LYS A 5 -9.55 -1.83 -12.75
CA LYS A 5 -10.84 -1.43 -12.18
C LYS A 5 -10.75 -0.87 -10.75
N LEU A 6 -9.67 -1.17 -10.02
CA LEU A 6 -9.44 -0.59 -8.70
C LEU A 6 -8.97 0.87 -8.80
N ILE A 7 -8.21 1.19 -9.85
CA ILE A 7 -7.74 2.54 -10.12
C ILE A 7 -8.92 3.41 -10.56
N GLU A 8 -9.73 2.93 -11.51
CA GLU A 8 -10.94 3.61 -11.97
C GLU A 8 -11.86 3.94 -10.78
N HIS A 9 -12.15 2.95 -9.93
CA HIS A 9 -13.00 3.14 -8.76
C HIS A 9 -12.40 4.10 -7.72
N ALA A 10 -11.08 4.06 -7.50
CA ALA A 10 -10.42 4.98 -6.58
C ALA A 10 -10.48 6.44 -7.07
N VAL A 11 -10.32 6.65 -8.38
CA VAL A 11 -10.45 7.97 -9.01
C VAL A 11 -11.89 8.49 -8.90
N GLU A 12 -12.88 7.67 -9.22
CA GLU A 12 -14.30 8.03 -9.11
C GLU A 12 -14.73 8.42 -7.69
N GLU A 13 -14.19 7.74 -6.67
CA GLU A 13 -14.50 8.03 -5.25
C GLU A 13 -13.69 9.20 -4.66
N GLY A 14 -12.79 9.83 -5.44
CA GLY A 14 -11.85 10.83 -4.90
C GLY A 14 -10.89 10.24 -3.86
N ALA A 15 -10.67 8.93 -3.91
CA ALA A 15 -9.79 8.18 -3.03
C ALA A 15 -8.34 8.25 -3.52
N TYR A 16 -7.42 7.72 -2.72
CA TYR A 16 -6.01 7.68 -3.09
C TYR A 16 -5.78 6.65 -4.19
N ILE A 17 -5.08 7.06 -5.23
CA ILE A 17 -4.79 6.19 -6.35
C ILE A 17 -3.76 5.13 -5.90
N PRO A 18 -4.07 3.82 -6.03
CA PRO A 18 -3.12 2.77 -5.72
C PRO A 18 -2.07 2.65 -6.83
N ILE A 19 -0.80 2.74 -6.46
CA ILE A 19 0.34 2.43 -7.32
C ILE A 19 0.97 1.14 -6.79
N PHE A 20 1.30 0.19 -7.65
CA PHE A 20 1.96 -1.05 -7.23
C PHE A 20 3.41 -1.04 -7.65
N HIS A 21 4.31 -1.32 -6.70
CA HIS A 21 5.64 -1.79 -7.08
C HIS A 21 5.47 -3.10 -7.88
N PRO A 22 6.19 -3.35 -9.00
CA PRO A 22 5.95 -4.51 -9.86
C PRO A 22 5.96 -5.86 -9.12
N LYS A 23 6.89 -6.03 -8.18
CA LYS A 23 6.95 -7.24 -7.34
C LYS A 23 5.76 -7.38 -6.38
N ALA A 24 5.18 -6.28 -5.90
CA ALA A 24 3.98 -6.32 -5.06
C ALA A 24 2.73 -6.71 -5.87
N LEU A 25 2.66 -6.27 -7.13
CA LEU A 25 1.62 -6.73 -8.06
C LEU A 25 1.74 -8.24 -8.29
N ASN A 26 2.95 -8.76 -8.56
CA ASN A 26 3.19 -10.19 -8.70
C ASN A 26 2.78 -10.99 -7.44
N GLU A 27 3.04 -10.44 -6.24
CA GLU A 27 2.61 -11.06 -4.96
C GLU A 27 1.08 -11.16 -4.87
N LEU A 28 0.36 -10.12 -5.29
CA LEU A 28 -1.11 -10.13 -5.35
C LEU A 28 -1.64 -11.13 -6.39
N GLU A 29 -1.08 -11.13 -7.60
CA GLU A 29 -1.47 -12.05 -8.66
C GLU A 29 -1.23 -13.50 -8.29
N ALA A 30 -0.06 -13.81 -7.70
CA ALA A 30 0.26 -15.14 -7.22
C ALA A 30 -0.74 -15.58 -6.15
N MET A 31 -1.16 -14.67 -5.27
CA MET A 31 -2.18 -14.95 -4.26
C MET A 31 -3.55 -15.20 -4.90
N LEU A 32 -3.98 -14.39 -5.87
CA LEU A 32 -5.23 -14.59 -6.61
C LEU A 32 -5.26 -15.94 -7.37
N LYS A 33 -4.11 -16.39 -7.87
CA LYS A 33 -3.96 -17.67 -8.57
C LYS A 33 -3.98 -18.88 -7.62
N SER A 34 -3.30 -18.79 -6.48
CA SER A 34 -3.13 -19.91 -5.53
C SER A 34 -4.25 -20.03 -4.49
N ASP A 35 -4.77 -18.90 -4.02
CA ASP A 35 -5.87 -18.82 -3.05
C ASP A 35 -6.73 -17.58 -3.38
N ARG A 36 -7.72 -17.81 -4.25
CA ARG A 36 -8.60 -16.75 -4.75
C ARG A 36 -9.36 -16.03 -3.62
N GLY A 37 -9.74 -16.74 -2.56
CA GLY A 37 -10.45 -16.17 -1.42
C GLY A 37 -9.58 -15.16 -0.67
N LYS A 38 -8.34 -15.56 -0.36
CA LYS A 38 -7.35 -14.69 0.27
C LYS A 38 -6.97 -13.51 -0.64
N GLY A 39 -6.76 -13.74 -1.93
CA GLY A 39 -6.47 -12.69 -2.90
C GLY A 39 -7.59 -11.65 -2.99
N ASN A 40 -8.85 -12.08 -3.08
CA ASN A 40 -10.01 -11.18 -3.09
C ASN A 40 -10.11 -10.35 -1.80
N ALA A 41 -9.82 -10.93 -0.65
CA ALA A 41 -9.81 -10.21 0.62
C ALA A 41 -8.69 -9.15 0.69
N VAL A 42 -7.52 -9.42 0.10
CA VAL A 42 -6.45 -8.42 -0.06
C VAL A 42 -6.90 -7.29 -0.97
N VAL A 43 -7.53 -7.59 -2.12
CA VAL A 43 -8.09 -6.56 -3.02
C VAL A 43 -9.08 -5.66 -2.27
N ALA A 44 -10.03 -6.24 -1.55
CA ALA A 44 -11.00 -5.47 -0.76
C ALA A 44 -10.33 -4.60 0.32
N ALA A 45 -9.25 -5.10 0.94
CA ALA A 45 -8.49 -4.33 1.91
C ALA A 45 -7.72 -3.17 1.26
N ILE A 46 -7.22 -3.33 0.02
CA ILE A 46 -6.58 -2.25 -0.74
C ILE A 46 -7.59 -1.16 -1.08
N ILE A 47 -8.79 -1.52 -1.56
CA ILE A 47 -9.88 -0.55 -1.82
C ILE A 47 -10.17 0.27 -0.55
N LYS A 48 -10.37 -0.41 0.58
CA LYS A 48 -10.63 0.25 1.86
C LYS A 48 -9.46 1.14 2.32
N LEU A 49 -8.24 0.70 2.06
CA LEU A 49 -7.03 1.44 2.38
C LEU A 49 -6.90 2.71 1.54
N CYS A 50 -7.20 2.65 0.25
CA CYS A 50 -7.17 3.81 -0.65
C CYS A 50 -8.14 4.92 -0.22
N ARG A 51 -9.27 4.58 0.42
CA ARG A 51 -10.20 5.60 0.95
C ARG A 51 -9.60 6.46 2.05
N ASN A 52 -8.80 5.88 2.94
CA ASN A 52 -8.09 6.63 3.98
C ASN A 52 -6.80 5.90 4.42
N PRO A 53 -5.71 6.07 3.67
CA PRO A 53 -4.46 5.36 3.89
C PRO A 53 -3.62 6.00 4.99
N LEU A 54 -4.11 7.06 5.63
CA LEU A 54 -3.41 7.74 6.70
C LEU A 54 -3.09 6.78 7.86
N PRO A 55 -2.10 7.13 8.69
CA PRO A 55 -1.89 6.46 9.96
C PRO A 55 -3.12 6.50 10.86
N ARG A 56 -3.26 5.51 11.74
CA ARG A 56 -4.34 5.42 12.74
C ARG A 56 -4.41 6.60 13.68
N ASP A 57 -3.27 7.19 14.05
CA ASP A 57 -3.21 8.41 14.84
C ASP A 57 -3.67 9.66 14.07
N MET A 58 -3.94 9.53 12.77
CA MET A 58 -4.57 10.54 11.91
C MET A 58 -5.90 10.02 11.31
N GLY A 59 -6.57 9.08 11.99
CA GLY A 59 -7.89 8.57 11.61
C GLY A 59 -7.93 7.57 10.44
N GLY A 60 -6.77 7.24 9.84
CA GLY A 60 -6.71 6.26 8.75
C GLY A 60 -6.45 4.83 9.18
N VAL A 61 -6.24 3.93 8.21
CA VAL A 61 -6.09 2.49 8.49
C VAL A 61 -4.64 2.04 8.80
N GLY A 62 -3.67 2.91 8.51
CA GLY A 62 -2.25 2.60 8.51
C GLY A 62 -1.62 2.46 9.90
N ASN A 63 -0.80 1.44 10.09
CA ASN A 63 0.07 1.35 11.27
C ASN A 63 1.46 1.85 10.89
N ARG A 64 1.98 2.88 11.58
CA ARG A 64 3.35 3.37 11.38
C ARG A 64 4.35 2.24 11.62
N LEU A 65 5.28 2.07 10.69
CA LEU A 65 6.39 1.16 10.84
C LEU A 65 7.60 1.90 11.41
N GLY A 66 8.36 1.19 12.25
CA GLY A 66 9.58 1.67 12.87
C GLY A 66 10.78 0.81 12.49
N LYS A 67 11.86 0.94 13.24
CA LYS A 67 12.99 0.02 13.14
C LYS A 67 12.55 -1.37 13.60
N ARG A 68 12.86 -2.41 12.82
CA ARG A 68 12.58 -3.81 13.16
C ARG A 68 13.85 -4.64 13.01
N LYS A 69 14.09 -5.53 13.98
CA LYS A 69 15.21 -6.48 13.92
C LYS A 69 15.01 -7.40 12.71
N GLY A 70 16.02 -7.52 11.85
CA GLY A 70 15.99 -8.37 10.65
C GLY A 70 15.36 -7.78 9.39
N SER A 71 14.82 -6.55 9.42
CA SER A 71 14.22 -5.92 8.23
C SER A 71 14.60 -4.45 8.02
N GLY A 72 15.60 -3.93 8.75
CA GLY A 72 16.08 -2.56 8.57
C GLY A 72 15.16 -1.46 9.12
N ASN A 73 15.33 -0.24 8.58
CA ASN A 73 14.54 0.93 8.95
C ASN A 73 13.35 1.10 8.00
N LEU A 74 12.16 0.77 8.50
CA LEU A 74 10.92 0.84 7.72
C LEU A 74 10.22 2.20 7.81
N LYS A 75 10.75 3.20 8.54
CA LYS A 75 10.20 4.56 8.46
C LYS A 75 10.46 5.11 7.05
N PRO A 76 9.50 5.79 6.40
CA PRO A 76 8.20 6.25 6.88
C PRO A 76 7.00 5.34 6.53
N LEU A 77 7.24 4.06 6.19
CA LEU A 77 6.22 3.16 5.66
C LEU A 77 5.09 2.87 6.65
N LEU A 78 3.95 2.49 6.08
CA LEU A 78 2.73 2.10 6.78
C LEU A 78 2.37 0.64 6.49
N CYS A 79 1.57 0.07 7.39
CA CYS A 79 1.09 -1.30 7.26
C CYS A 79 -0.39 -1.42 7.58
N ALA A 80 -1.16 -1.98 6.64
CA ALA A 80 -2.49 -2.50 6.89
C ALA A 80 -2.41 -4.00 7.24
N LYS A 81 -3.13 -4.40 8.29
CA LYS A 81 -3.10 -5.77 8.83
C LYS A 81 -4.45 -6.45 8.60
N LEU A 82 -4.46 -7.52 7.83
CA LEU A 82 -5.62 -8.40 7.67
C LEU A 82 -5.51 -9.53 8.70
N LYS A 83 -5.94 -9.26 9.94
CA LYS A 83 -5.71 -10.15 11.10
C LYS A 83 -6.24 -11.58 10.86
N GLY A 84 -7.43 -11.73 10.28
CA GLY A 84 -8.03 -13.04 10.00
C GLY A 84 -7.29 -13.88 8.96
N LEU A 85 -6.42 -13.27 8.14
CA LEU A 85 -5.69 -13.93 7.05
C LEU A 85 -4.17 -13.97 7.28
N GLY A 86 -3.69 -13.50 8.44
CA GLY A 86 -2.26 -13.37 8.73
C GLY A 86 -1.48 -12.47 7.76
N THR A 87 -2.16 -11.72 6.89
CA THR A 87 -1.59 -11.02 5.74
C THR A 87 -1.40 -9.53 6.04
N ARG A 88 -0.34 -8.95 5.48
CA ARG A 88 0.04 -7.54 5.61
C ARG A 88 0.23 -6.92 4.24
N ILE A 89 -0.22 -5.69 4.14
CA ILE A 89 0.04 -4.80 3.00
C ILE A 89 0.95 -3.71 3.55
N VAL A 90 2.16 -3.59 3.00
CA VAL A 90 3.11 -2.52 3.34
C VAL A 90 3.12 -1.50 2.22
N TYR A 91 2.97 -0.23 2.58
CA TYR A 91 2.78 0.84 1.61
C TYR A 91 3.41 2.15 2.07
N ALA A 92 3.57 3.07 1.11
CA ALA A 92 3.98 4.44 1.30
C ALA A 92 2.84 5.38 0.88
N LEU A 93 2.76 6.53 1.54
CA LEU A 93 2.04 7.68 1.01
C LEU A 93 3.00 8.42 0.08
N THR A 94 2.55 8.73 -1.12
CA THR A 94 3.32 9.42 -2.15
C THR A 94 2.43 10.52 -2.76
N LYS A 95 3.05 11.50 -3.43
CA LYS A 95 2.33 12.42 -4.32
C LYS A 95 2.73 12.09 -5.74
N GLN A 96 1.77 12.13 -6.66
CA GLN A 96 2.09 12.12 -8.08
C GLN A 96 2.39 13.56 -8.49
N GLU A 97 3.58 13.81 -9.02
CA GLU A 97 3.86 15.08 -9.68
C GLU A 97 2.98 15.18 -10.94
N PRO A 98 2.51 16.38 -11.32
CA PRO A 98 1.77 16.56 -12.56
C PRO A 98 2.67 16.21 -13.75
N GLY A 99 2.35 15.11 -14.43
CA GLY A 99 3.00 14.65 -15.66
C GLY A 99 1.99 14.43 -16.78
N GLU A 100 2.44 14.38 -18.03
CA GLU A 100 1.62 14.46 -19.26
C GLU A 100 0.51 13.38 -19.38
N ASP A 101 0.63 12.25 -18.67
CA ASP A 101 -0.35 11.15 -18.66
C ASP A 101 -1.11 11.00 -17.31
N ALA A 102 -0.89 11.91 -16.36
CA ALA A 102 -1.48 11.83 -15.02
C ALA A 102 -2.86 12.49 -14.99
N HIS A 103 -3.91 11.71 -14.67
CA HIS A 103 -5.13 12.28 -14.09
C HIS A 103 -4.71 13.05 -12.83
N GLU A 104 -4.90 14.38 -12.83
CA GLU A 104 -4.62 15.40 -11.79
C GLU A 104 -3.53 15.11 -10.72
N PRO A 105 -2.66 16.10 -10.37
CA PRO A 105 -1.72 15.94 -9.26
C PRO A 105 -2.45 15.49 -7.99
N GLY A 106 -2.16 14.25 -7.57
CA GLY A 106 -3.04 13.49 -6.69
C GLY A 106 -2.29 12.80 -5.55
N LYS A 107 -3.04 12.52 -4.48
CA LYS A 107 -2.52 11.76 -3.34
C LYS A 107 -2.50 10.28 -3.73
N THR A 108 -1.32 9.66 -3.72
CA THR A 108 -1.15 8.26 -4.14
C THR A 108 -0.76 7.39 -2.97
N VAL A 109 -1.05 6.09 -3.11
CA VAL A 109 -0.61 5.06 -2.17
C VAL A 109 0.20 4.04 -2.93
N THR A 110 1.51 4.04 -2.69
CA THR A 110 2.38 3.06 -3.32
C THR A 110 2.47 1.79 -2.48
N ILE A 111 1.93 0.68 -2.98
CA ILE A 111 1.98 -0.65 -2.38
C ILE A 111 3.35 -1.28 -2.69
N LEU A 112 4.14 -1.51 -1.64
CA LEU A 112 5.52 -2.00 -1.75
C LEU A 112 5.64 -3.50 -1.56
N ALA A 113 4.80 -4.11 -0.71
CA ALA A 113 4.82 -5.55 -0.49
C ALA A 113 3.50 -6.06 0.10
N ILE A 114 3.14 -7.28 -0.28
CA ILE A 114 1.99 -8.03 0.22
C ILE A 114 2.47 -9.41 0.66
N GLY A 115 2.21 -9.78 1.91
CA GLY A 115 2.66 -11.09 2.41
C GLY A 115 2.23 -11.43 3.82
N THR A 116 2.51 -12.66 4.23
CA THR A 116 2.19 -13.18 5.57
C THR A 116 3.14 -12.63 6.64
N ARG A 117 2.72 -12.71 7.91
CA ARG A 117 3.57 -12.36 9.07
C ARG A 117 4.83 -13.19 9.15
N GLU A 118 4.68 -14.49 8.90
CA GLU A 118 5.56 -15.52 9.42
C GLU A 118 6.97 -15.42 8.86
N ASP A 119 7.10 -14.99 7.60
CA ASP A 119 8.40 -14.91 6.95
C ASP A 119 9.11 -13.58 7.11
N MET A 120 8.49 -12.59 7.77
CA MET A 120 8.91 -11.16 7.73
C MET A 120 9.12 -10.59 6.31
N LYS A 121 8.79 -11.36 5.27
CA LYS A 121 9.13 -11.12 3.87
C LYS A 121 8.58 -9.79 3.41
N ALA A 122 7.33 -9.47 3.76
CA ALA A 122 6.72 -8.19 3.43
C ALA A 122 7.51 -6.99 3.98
N TYR A 123 8.12 -7.11 5.16
CA TYR A 123 8.94 -6.03 5.73
C TYR A 123 10.32 -5.94 5.09
N ILE A 124 11.00 -7.07 4.90
CA ILE A 124 12.32 -7.11 4.27
C ILE A 124 12.24 -6.56 2.84
N GLU A 125 11.26 -7.03 2.08
CA GLU A 125 11.04 -6.62 0.70
C GLU A 125 10.63 -5.14 0.62
N ALA A 126 9.73 -4.68 1.48
CA ALA A 126 9.39 -3.26 1.52
C ALA A 126 10.58 -2.38 1.91
N SER A 127 11.46 -2.81 2.82
CA SER A 127 12.67 -2.06 3.15
C SER A 127 13.62 -1.92 1.97
N ARG A 128 13.72 -2.95 1.12
CA ARG A 128 14.55 -2.92 -0.10
C ARG A 128 13.94 -2.00 -1.15
N ARG A 129 12.63 -2.11 -1.38
CA ARG A 129 11.88 -1.36 -2.41
C ARG A 129 11.60 0.08 -2.01
N LYS A 130 11.82 0.45 -0.75
CA LYS A 130 11.61 1.81 -0.25
C LYS A 130 12.47 2.83 -1.01
N SER A 131 13.67 2.47 -1.48
CA SER A 131 14.51 3.36 -2.30
C SER A 131 13.87 3.76 -3.62
N ASP A 132 12.92 2.96 -4.09
CA ASP A 132 12.30 3.11 -5.42
C ASP A 132 11.11 4.08 -5.36
N VAL A 133 10.83 4.64 -4.19
CA VAL A 133 9.75 5.59 -3.94
C VAL A 133 10.28 6.78 -3.13
N SER A 134 9.67 7.94 -3.35
CA SER A 134 9.86 9.14 -2.53
C SER A 134 8.68 9.28 -1.57
N PRO A 135 8.67 8.57 -0.42
CA PRO A 135 7.54 8.62 0.49
C PRO A 135 7.48 9.99 1.17
N GLU A 136 6.37 10.67 0.97
CA GLU A 136 6.09 11.94 1.63
C GLU A 136 5.21 11.70 2.84
N TRP A 137 5.66 12.16 4.01
CA TRP A 137 4.74 12.33 5.12
C TRP A 137 3.81 13.50 4.77
N PRO A 138 2.48 13.37 4.95
CA PRO A 138 1.57 14.51 4.91
C PRO A 138 1.78 15.44 6.12
N ARG A 139 2.98 15.99 6.29
CA ARG A 139 3.24 17.07 7.25
C ARG A 139 2.41 18.31 6.92
N GLU A 140 1.99 18.45 5.67
CA GLU A 140 1.19 19.58 5.11
C GLU A 140 -0.30 19.23 4.90
N TRP A 141 -0.84 18.16 5.50
CA TRP A 141 -2.31 18.00 5.64
C TRP A 141 -2.80 18.33 7.04
N ARG A 142 -1.96 19.06 7.78
CA ARG A 142 -2.45 20.00 8.77
C ARG A 142 -2.45 21.32 8.03
N ASP A 143 -3.64 21.86 7.78
CA ASP A 143 -3.77 23.30 7.65
C ASP A 143 -3.05 24.00 8.83
#